data_AF-A0A1Q9NE94-F1
#
_entry.id   AF-A0A1Q9NE94-F1
#
_cell.length_a   1.000
_cell.length_b   1.000
_cell.length_c   1.000
_cell.angle_alpha   90.00
_cell.angle_beta   90.00
_cell.angle_gamma   90.00
#
_symmetry.space_group_name_H-M   'P 1'
#
loop_
_entity.id
_entity.type
_entity.pdbx_description
1 polymer ?
#
loop_
_entity_poly.entity_id
_entity_poly.type
_entity_poly.pdbx_seq_one_letter_code
_entity_poly.pdbx_strand_id
1 'polypeptide(L)'
;MTEENDIMKSEKPVQISESSSNLAYYAWAGGLVFTVIFTILIWAVGRSLDPFLSTLLPDQGAAWYFWKLPTREFMTMFIVWSFYLAHQFSIWGAIYWAQKNLTHLRTKPTTGLTRYNLVAFIINLTFIMLHLIQTHIWFDGLAQDTPIWTSQGSVIVMLAIILIIENPSRGLFLGKKMGKPMTARVSGFFRRNHTYVVAWAIVYTFWFHPMAYDPQLLTGFFYMFLLFTQISLAYTVVHINKGWIVFLESFVGIHAFIVATTTLSQLETGIWVMFTTGFAFMFVFTAMFAFKVRREIKWGVILGYITAIVWIYLLPTQFGGYDGRD
;
A
#
# COMPACT_ATOMS: atom_id res chain seq x y z
N MET A 1 47.36 -2.54 58.31
CA MET A 1 46.87 -3.08 57.02
C MET A 1 45.35 -2.93 57.04
N THR A 2 44.70 -1.76 56.97
CA THR A 2 44.92 -0.52 56.19
C THR A 2 45.16 -0.76 54.71
N GLU A 3 44.21 -0.25 53.91
CA GLU A 3 44.32 0.17 52.50
C GLU A 3 44.22 -0.88 51.38
N GLU A 4 43.24 -1.79 51.39
CA GLU A 4 42.97 -2.57 50.18
C GLU A 4 41.50 -2.99 49.98
N ASN A 5 40.53 -2.14 50.32
CA ASN A 5 39.13 -2.44 50.04
C ASN A 5 38.29 -1.26 49.52
N ASP A 6 38.93 -0.14 49.13
CA ASP A 6 38.22 1.08 48.75
C ASP A 6 38.31 1.45 47.25
N ILE A 7 38.80 0.54 46.40
CA ILE A 7 38.99 0.79 44.95
C ILE A 7 38.06 -0.07 44.08
N MET A 8 36.83 -0.37 44.53
CA MET A 8 35.90 -1.13 43.69
C MET A 8 34.42 -0.74 43.79
N LYS A 9 34.11 0.52 44.12
CA LYS A 9 32.74 1.04 44.02
C LYS A 9 32.70 2.52 43.62
N SER A 10 32.98 2.84 42.35
CA SER A 10 32.45 4.09 41.78
C SER A 10 32.25 4.14 40.26
N GLU A 11 32.14 3.00 39.57
CA GLU A 11 31.56 3.04 38.22
C GLU A 11 30.04 3.24 38.33
N LYS A 12 29.63 4.51 38.40
CA LYS A 12 28.26 4.89 38.04
C LYS A 12 28.02 4.37 36.62
N PRO A 13 26.95 3.59 36.37
CA PRO A 13 26.61 3.24 35.00
C PRO A 13 26.41 4.54 34.24
N VAL A 14 27.18 4.73 33.18
CA VAL A 14 26.92 5.80 32.21
C VAL A 14 25.52 5.54 31.70
N GLN A 15 24.54 6.29 32.22
CA GLN A 15 23.25 6.42 31.59
C GLN A 15 23.51 7.15 30.28
N ILE A 16 23.81 6.39 29.23
CA ILE A 16 23.65 6.86 27.87
C ILE A 16 22.16 7.20 27.78
N SER A 17 21.84 8.49 27.83
CA SER A 17 20.50 8.93 27.51
C SER A 17 20.23 8.38 26.10
N GLU A 18 19.33 7.41 25.98
CA GLU A 18 18.78 7.01 24.69
C GLU A 18 18.10 8.27 24.13
N SER A 19 18.84 9.11 23.40
CA SER A 19 18.24 10.23 22.71
C SER A 19 17.27 9.60 21.72
N SER A 20 15.97 9.71 22.00
CA SER A 20 14.93 9.18 21.14
C SER A 20 15.01 9.91 19.81
N SER A 21 15.80 9.39 18.87
CA SER A 21 15.93 9.99 17.56
C SER A 21 14.57 9.89 16.87
N ASN A 22 14.07 10.99 16.32
CA ASN A 22 12.80 11.02 15.57
C ASN A 22 13.00 10.68 14.09
N LEU A 23 14.07 9.94 13.77
CA LEU A 23 14.49 9.65 12.39
C LEU A 23 13.44 8.90 11.60
N ALA A 24 12.64 8.03 12.23
CA ALA A 24 11.54 7.35 11.54
C ALA A 24 10.48 8.33 11.01
N TYR A 25 10.16 9.38 11.78
CA TYR A 25 9.20 10.40 11.36
C TYR A 25 9.75 11.29 10.24
N TYR A 26 11.05 11.63 10.29
CA TYR A 26 11.69 12.35 9.20
C TYR A 26 11.77 11.52 7.92
N ALA A 27 12.10 10.22 8.03
CA ALA A 27 12.09 9.32 6.89
C ALA A 27 10.68 9.13 6.30
N TRP A 28 9.65 9.07 7.15
CA TRP A 28 8.26 9.07 6.71
C TRP A 28 7.88 10.34 5.94
N ALA A 29 8.20 11.52 6.49
CA ALA A 29 7.97 12.78 5.81
C ALA A 29 8.73 12.86 4.48
N GLY A 30 9.98 12.38 4.45
CA GLY A 30 10.77 12.24 3.23
C GLY A 30 10.11 11.32 2.20
N GLY A 31 9.52 10.20 2.63
CA GLY A 31 8.75 9.30 1.77
C GLY A 31 7.51 9.94 1.17
N LEU A 32 6.81 10.80 1.93
CA LEU A 32 5.66 11.58 1.41
C LEU A 32 6.10 12.60 0.36
N VAL A 33 7.17 13.34 0.64
CA VAL A 33 7.74 14.31 -0.31
C VAL A 33 8.21 13.60 -1.58
N PHE A 34 8.93 12.49 -1.44
CA PHE A 34 9.34 11.65 -2.56
C PHE A 34 8.15 11.17 -3.39
N THR A 35 7.08 10.70 -2.75
CA THR A 35 5.87 10.23 -3.43
C THR A 35 5.29 11.31 -4.35
N VAL A 36 5.16 12.55 -3.84
CA VAL A 36 4.64 13.69 -4.62
C VAL A 36 5.59 14.03 -5.76
N ILE A 37 6.88 14.23 -5.46
CA ILE A 37 7.88 14.63 -6.46
C ILE A 37 8.01 13.59 -7.57
N PHE A 38 8.07 12.31 -7.21
CA PHE A 38 8.26 11.24 -8.19
C PHE A 38 7.01 11.02 -9.04
N THR A 39 5.81 11.19 -8.48
CA THR A 39 4.57 11.16 -9.27
C THR A 39 4.53 12.33 -10.28
N ILE A 40 4.95 13.52 -9.87
CA ILE A 40 5.10 14.67 -10.78
C ILE A 40 6.17 14.38 -11.84
N LEU A 41 7.26 13.71 -11.48
CA LEU A 41 8.29 13.30 -12.44
C LEU A 41 7.71 12.37 -13.51
N ILE A 42 6.98 11.31 -13.13
CA ILE A 42 6.31 10.39 -14.07
C ILE A 42 5.42 11.18 -15.04
N TRP A 43 4.61 12.09 -14.51
CA TRP A 43 3.76 12.94 -15.34
C TRP A 43 4.58 13.84 -16.28
N ALA A 44 5.63 14.48 -15.77
CA ALA A 44 6.45 15.43 -16.52
C ALA A 44 7.22 14.78 -17.67
N VAL A 45 7.77 13.57 -17.45
CA VAL A 45 8.45 12.81 -18.52
C VAL A 45 7.48 12.01 -19.37
N GLY A 46 6.25 11.81 -18.91
CA GLY A 46 5.27 10.89 -19.48
C GLY A 46 5.01 11.07 -20.97
N ARG A 47 5.01 12.32 -21.46
CA ARG A 47 4.76 12.62 -22.87
C ARG A 47 5.75 11.95 -23.83
N SER A 48 6.95 11.59 -23.38
CA SER A 48 7.88 10.82 -24.22
C SER A 48 7.40 9.39 -24.49
N LEU A 49 6.38 8.91 -23.79
CA LEU A 49 5.74 7.60 -23.99
C LEU A 49 4.66 7.64 -25.08
N ASP A 50 4.29 8.81 -25.62
CA ASP A 50 3.27 8.96 -26.67
C ASP A 50 3.49 8.02 -27.88
N PRO A 51 4.74 7.76 -28.34
CA PRO A 51 4.98 6.79 -29.41
C PRO A 51 4.46 5.38 -29.07
N PHE A 52 4.60 4.93 -27.83
CA PHE A 52 4.03 3.66 -27.38
C PHE A 52 2.51 3.76 -27.20
N LEU A 53 2.03 4.82 -26.54
CA LEU A 53 0.60 5.00 -26.24
C LEU A 53 -0.26 5.05 -27.50
N SER A 54 0.23 5.61 -28.59
CA SER A 54 -0.48 5.65 -29.88
C SER A 54 -0.67 4.28 -30.54
N THR A 55 0.02 3.25 -30.07
CA THR A 55 -0.07 1.88 -30.61
C THR A 55 -0.98 0.96 -29.79
N LEU A 56 -1.46 1.42 -28.63
CA LEU A 56 -2.31 0.60 -27.76
C LEU A 56 -3.62 0.23 -28.46
N LEU A 57 -4.06 -1.00 -28.22
CA LEU A 57 -5.31 -1.49 -28.78
C LEU A 57 -6.52 -0.94 -27.99
N PRO A 58 -7.68 -0.81 -28.64
CA PRO A 58 -8.91 -0.41 -27.96
C PRO A 58 -9.22 -1.32 -26.77
N ASP A 59 -9.85 -0.74 -25.75
CA ASP A 59 -10.38 -1.49 -24.63
C ASP A 59 -11.43 -2.52 -25.10
N GLN A 60 -11.32 -3.76 -24.63
CA GLN A 60 -12.21 -4.88 -24.97
C GLN A 60 -13.11 -5.32 -23.80
N GLY A 61 -13.12 -4.56 -22.71
CA GLY A 61 -13.99 -4.80 -21.55
C GLY A 61 -13.25 -5.32 -20.32
N ALA A 62 -13.99 -5.83 -19.33
CA ALA A 62 -13.51 -5.99 -17.94
C ALA A 62 -12.26 -6.88 -17.74
N ALA A 63 -12.00 -7.84 -18.64
CA ALA A 63 -10.82 -8.71 -18.58
C ALA A 63 -9.63 -8.20 -19.41
N TRP A 64 -9.84 -7.14 -20.20
CA TRP A 64 -8.82 -6.53 -21.03
C TRP A 64 -7.92 -5.62 -20.20
N TYR A 65 -6.62 -5.71 -20.42
CA TYR A 65 -5.66 -4.77 -19.86
C TYR A 65 -5.22 -3.80 -20.95
N PHE A 66 -5.58 -2.53 -20.79
CA PHE A 66 -5.41 -1.49 -21.82
C PHE A 66 -3.96 -1.09 -22.07
N TRP A 67 -3.15 -0.91 -21.02
CA TRP A 67 -1.77 -0.41 -21.14
C TRP A 67 -0.75 -1.51 -21.46
N LYS A 68 -0.97 -2.26 -22.54
CA LYS A 68 -0.02 -3.24 -23.08
C LYS A 68 0.18 -3.07 -24.57
N LEU A 69 1.40 -3.28 -25.05
CA LEU A 69 1.70 -3.21 -26.48
C LEU A 69 1.01 -4.36 -27.24
N PRO A 70 0.65 -4.15 -28.53
CA PRO A 70 -0.01 -5.18 -29.34
C PRO A 70 0.82 -6.46 -29.50
N THR A 71 2.15 -6.33 -29.49
CA THR A 71 3.08 -7.43 -29.68
C THR A 71 3.84 -7.72 -28.40
N ARG A 72 3.79 -8.98 -27.97
CA ARG A 72 4.59 -9.46 -26.83
C ARG A 72 6.03 -9.70 -27.28
N GLU A 73 6.95 -8.84 -26.84
CA GLU A 73 8.38 -9.00 -27.10
C GLU A 73 9.09 -9.81 -26.01
N PHE A 74 9.85 -10.83 -26.42
CA PHE A 74 10.53 -11.73 -25.48
C PHE A 74 11.54 -10.99 -24.60
N MET A 75 12.38 -10.12 -25.18
CA MET A 75 13.43 -9.43 -24.43
C MET A 75 12.84 -8.42 -23.45
N THR A 76 11.79 -7.71 -23.83
CA THR A 76 11.03 -6.84 -22.93
C THR A 76 10.52 -7.62 -21.72
N MET A 77 9.88 -8.76 -21.95
CA MET A 77 9.35 -9.60 -20.86
C MET A 77 10.43 -10.21 -20.00
N PHE A 78 11.53 -10.66 -20.59
CA PHE A 78 12.68 -11.15 -19.83
C PHE A 78 13.22 -10.08 -18.88
N ILE A 79 13.34 -8.82 -19.34
CA ILE A 79 13.82 -7.69 -18.51
C ILE A 79 12.83 -7.38 -17.39
N VAL A 80 11.53 -7.25 -17.71
CA VAL A 80 10.48 -6.93 -16.72
C VAL A 80 10.40 -8.00 -15.64
N TRP A 81 10.36 -9.29 -16.01
CA TRP A 81 10.37 -10.39 -15.05
C TRP A 81 11.66 -10.42 -14.22
N SER A 82 12.81 -10.16 -14.84
CA SER A 82 14.09 -10.11 -14.14
C SER A 82 14.11 -9.00 -13.09
N PHE A 83 13.64 -7.80 -13.42
CA PHE A 83 13.55 -6.70 -12.45
C PHE A 83 12.50 -6.94 -11.38
N TYR A 84 11.34 -7.51 -11.72
CA TYR A 84 10.35 -7.93 -10.72
C TYR A 84 10.95 -8.95 -9.74
N LEU A 85 11.56 -10.03 -10.23
CA LEU A 85 12.16 -11.07 -9.39
C LEU A 85 13.33 -10.53 -8.56
N ALA A 86 14.18 -9.70 -9.16
CA ALA A 86 15.28 -9.05 -8.44
C ALA A 86 14.75 -8.14 -7.32
N HIS A 87 13.70 -7.35 -7.58
CA HIS A 87 13.06 -6.52 -6.56
C HIS A 87 12.47 -7.39 -5.45
N GLN A 88 11.71 -8.41 -5.83
CA GLN A 88 11.02 -9.32 -4.91
C GLN A 88 11.99 -10.07 -3.99
N PHE A 89 13.05 -10.65 -4.55
CA PHE A 89 14.03 -11.40 -3.78
C PHE A 89 14.92 -10.50 -2.94
N SER A 90 15.25 -9.29 -3.41
CA SER A 90 16.00 -8.33 -2.62
C SER A 90 15.23 -7.92 -1.36
N ILE A 91 13.94 -7.55 -1.51
CA ILE A 91 13.14 -7.14 -0.35
C ILE A 91 12.84 -8.33 0.58
N TRP A 92 12.62 -9.54 0.04
CA TRP A 92 12.47 -10.75 0.86
C TRP A 92 13.75 -11.11 1.62
N GLY A 93 14.92 -10.93 1.01
CA GLY A 93 16.21 -11.09 1.67
C GLY A 93 16.39 -10.12 2.83
N ALA A 94 16.03 -8.85 2.63
CA ALA A 94 16.03 -7.84 3.70
C ALA A 94 15.04 -8.21 4.83
N ILE A 95 13.83 -8.67 4.49
CA ILE A 95 12.83 -9.13 5.47
C ILE A 95 13.37 -10.33 6.25
N TYR A 96 13.96 -11.32 5.58
CA TYR A 96 14.54 -12.50 6.22
C TYR A 96 15.63 -12.11 7.22
N TRP A 97 16.55 -11.23 6.81
CA TRP A 97 17.58 -10.70 7.69
C TRP A 97 16.96 -9.99 8.90
N ALA A 98 15.99 -9.10 8.69
CA ALA A 98 15.34 -8.38 9.77
C ALA A 98 14.57 -9.30 10.73
N GLN A 99 13.90 -10.31 10.20
CA GLN A 99 13.19 -11.29 11.01
C GLN A 99 14.11 -12.04 11.97
N LYS A 100 15.35 -12.32 11.58
CA LYS A 100 16.36 -12.97 12.44
C LYS A 100 17.02 -12.02 13.43
N ASN A 101 17.31 -10.79 13.00
CA ASN A 101 18.18 -9.88 13.76
C ASN A 101 17.43 -8.82 14.59
N LEU A 102 16.19 -8.48 14.23
CA LEU A 102 15.39 -7.41 14.86
C LEU A 102 14.20 -7.94 15.66
N THR A 103 14.34 -9.14 16.25
CA THR A 103 13.25 -9.81 16.98
C THR A 103 12.69 -8.98 18.13
N HIS A 104 13.55 -8.26 18.86
CA HIS A 104 13.15 -7.40 19.98
C HIS A 104 12.28 -6.20 19.54
N LEU A 105 12.48 -5.67 18.33
CA LEU A 105 11.71 -4.54 17.80
C LEU A 105 10.29 -4.93 17.36
N ARG A 106 9.97 -6.24 17.27
CA ARG A 106 8.62 -6.71 16.94
C ARG A 106 7.59 -6.34 18.01
N THR A 107 8.01 -6.25 19.26
CA THR A 107 7.17 -5.89 20.41
C THR A 107 7.45 -4.47 20.91
N LYS A 108 8.65 -3.95 20.66
CA LYS A 108 9.05 -2.58 21.03
C LYS A 108 9.61 -1.83 19.80
N PRO A 109 8.75 -1.29 18.93
CA PRO A 109 9.20 -0.55 17.76
C PRO A 109 10.00 0.69 18.14
N THR A 110 10.99 1.03 17.32
CA THR A 110 11.89 2.18 17.57
C THR A 110 11.38 3.47 16.93
N THR A 111 11.80 4.63 17.46
CA THR A 111 11.62 5.94 16.80
C THR A 111 12.75 6.25 15.82
N GLY A 112 13.86 5.51 15.89
CA GLY A 112 15.00 5.64 14.99
C GLY A 112 14.87 4.80 13.71
N LEU A 113 15.95 4.74 12.94
CA LEU A 113 16.07 3.86 11.77
C LEU A 113 16.99 2.69 12.07
N THR A 114 16.61 1.52 11.56
CA THR A 114 17.42 0.31 11.60
C THR A 114 18.15 0.11 10.27
N ARG A 115 19.11 -0.83 10.25
CA ARG A 115 19.76 -1.25 9.00
C ARG A 115 18.76 -1.80 7.97
N TYR A 116 17.70 -2.47 8.43
CA TYR A 116 16.63 -2.93 7.54
C TYR A 116 15.97 -1.75 6.83
N ASN A 117 15.63 -0.68 7.56
CA ASN A 117 14.94 0.47 6.97
C ASN A 117 15.78 1.11 5.87
N LEU A 118 17.07 1.35 6.15
CA LEU A 118 17.99 1.93 5.16
C LEU A 118 18.10 1.05 3.91
N VAL A 119 18.30 -0.27 4.08
CA VAL A 119 18.40 -1.21 2.96
C VAL A 119 17.10 -1.29 2.16
N ALA A 120 15.95 -1.34 2.83
CA ALA A 120 14.64 -1.37 2.17
C ALA A 120 14.39 -0.08 1.36
N PHE A 121 14.77 1.10 1.89
CA PHE A 121 14.70 2.35 1.13
C PHE A 121 15.59 2.31 -0.11
N ILE A 122 16.85 1.85 0.01
CA ILE A 122 17.77 1.76 -1.12
C ILE A 122 17.24 0.80 -2.19
N ILE A 123 16.76 -0.39 -1.79
CA ILE A 123 16.15 -1.37 -2.70
C ILE A 123 14.98 -0.72 -3.43
N ASN A 124 13.98 -0.21 -2.71
CA ASN A 124 12.77 0.33 -3.31
C ASN A 124 13.10 1.53 -4.21
N LEU A 125 13.96 2.45 -3.77
CA LEU A 125 14.38 3.60 -4.59
C LEU A 125 15.07 3.16 -5.88
N THR A 126 15.95 2.17 -5.80
CA THR A 126 16.66 1.63 -6.98
C THR A 126 15.67 1.06 -7.99
N PHE A 127 14.74 0.21 -7.53
CA PHE A 127 13.75 -0.41 -8.43
C PHE A 127 12.68 0.57 -8.92
N ILE A 128 12.38 1.63 -8.17
CA ILE A 128 11.52 2.72 -8.66
C ILE A 128 12.17 3.44 -9.84
N MET A 129 13.47 3.77 -9.74
CA MET A 129 14.22 4.39 -10.83
C MET A 129 14.36 3.45 -12.04
N LEU A 130 14.70 2.18 -11.78
CA LEU A 130 14.80 1.17 -12.84
C LEU A 130 13.47 0.95 -13.55
N HIS A 131 12.35 0.98 -12.83
CA HIS A 131 11.04 0.82 -13.44
C HIS A 131 10.71 2.01 -14.36
N LEU A 132 10.96 3.25 -13.92
CA LEU A 132 10.81 4.43 -14.79
C LEU A 132 11.65 4.29 -16.07
N ILE A 133 12.94 3.95 -15.94
CA ILE A 133 13.82 3.73 -17.09
C ILE A 133 13.30 2.61 -17.99
N GLN A 134 12.88 1.49 -17.39
CA GLN A 134 12.37 0.34 -18.13
C GLN A 134 11.13 0.70 -18.95
N THR A 135 10.16 1.42 -18.36
CA THR A 135 8.95 1.83 -19.09
C THR A 135 9.29 2.77 -20.24
N HIS A 136 10.26 3.67 -20.09
CA HIS A 136 10.65 4.58 -21.17
C HIS A 136 11.38 3.90 -22.34
N ILE A 137 11.99 2.74 -22.12
CA ILE A 137 12.72 2.01 -23.16
C ILE A 137 11.86 0.89 -23.79
N TRP A 138 11.11 0.15 -22.96
CA TRP A 138 10.38 -1.06 -23.38
C TRP A 138 8.88 -1.03 -23.13
N PHE A 139 8.38 -0.01 -22.42
CA PHE A 139 6.97 0.20 -22.08
C PHE A 139 6.36 -0.88 -21.18
N ASP A 140 6.14 -2.11 -21.67
CA ASP A 140 5.29 -3.12 -21.04
C ASP A 140 5.64 -3.45 -19.58
N GLY A 141 4.63 -3.86 -18.81
CA GLY A 141 4.74 -4.47 -17.49
C GLY A 141 4.33 -5.95 -17.47
N LEU A 142 4.25 -6.57 -16.28
CA LEU A 142 3.90 -8.00 -16.16
C LEU A 142 2.49 -8.33 -16.68
N ALA A 143 1.62 -7.33 -16.84
CA ALA A 143 0.28 -7.51 -17.40
C ALA A 143 0.27 -8.08 -18.83
N GLN A 144 1.39 -7.98 -19.55
CA GLN A 144 1.53 -8.61 -20.86
C GLN A 144 1.56 -10.14 -20.79
N ASP A 145 1.98 -10.70 -19.65
CA ASP A 145 2.06 -12.14 -19.39
C ASP A 145 1.03 -12.65 -18.37
N THR A 146 0.32 -11.75 -17.67
CA THR A 146 -0.54 -12.12 -16.54
C THR A 146 -1.92 -11.47 -16.61
N PRO A 147 -3.00 -12.20 -16.25
CA PRO A 147 -4.34 -11.63 -16.28
C PRO A 147 -4.53 -10.44 -15.32
N ILE A 148 -5.39 -9.48 -15.68
CA ILE A 148 -5.67 -8.29 -14.85
C ILE A 148 -6.10 -8.62 -13.40
N TRP A 149 -6.85 -9.70 -13.22
CA TRP A 149 -7.38 -10.10 -11.92
C TRP A 149 -6.30 -10.55 -10.91
N THR A 150 -5.10 -10.92 -11.35
CA THR A 150 -4.03 -11.32 -10.43
C THR A 150 -3.50 -10.13 -9.64
N SER A 151 -3.37 -8.97 -10.29
CA SER A 151 -2.96 -7.73 -9.62
C SER A 151 -4.01 -7.31 -8.59
N GLN A 152 -5.28 -7.24 -8.99
CA GLN A 152 -6.40 -6.95 -8.09
C GLN A 152 -6.49 -7.96 -6.94
N GLY A 153 -6.35 -9.25 -7.24
CA GLY A 153 -6.35 -10.32 -6.25
C GLY A 153 -5.24 -10.17 -5.21
N SER A 154 -4.06 -9.71 -5.62
CA SER A 154 -2.95 -9.48 -4.69
C SER A 154 -3.27 -8.38 -3.66
N VAL A 155 -3.91 -7.29 -4.08
CA VAL A 155 -4.38 -6.20 -3.21
C VAL A 155 -5.48 -6.69 -2.28
N ILE A 156 -6.43 -7.48 -2.79
CA ILE A 156 -7.51 -8.08 -1.97
C ILE A 156 -6.92 -8.97 -0.87
N VAL A 157 -5.95 -9.84 -1.20
CA VAL A 157 -5.27 -10.70 -0.22
C VAL A 157 -4.55 -9.85 0.83
N MET A 158 -3.83 -8.81 0.40
CA MET A 158 -3.17 -7.87 1.32
C MET A 158 -4.16 -7.23 2.30
N LEU A 159 -5.27 -6.67 1.80
CA LEU A 159 -6.29 -6.02 2.63
C LEU A 159 -6.98 -7.01 3.58
N ALA A 160 -7.29 -8.22 3.11
CA ALA A 160 -7.87 -9.26 3.96
C ALA A 160 -6.93 -9.64 5.12
N ILE A 161 -5.63 -9.75 4.86
CA ILE A 161 -4.62 -9.99 5.89
C ILE A 161 -4.57 -8.82 6.88
N ILE A 162 -4.59 -7.58 6.40
CA ILE A 162 -4.56 -6.39 7.25
C ILE A 162 -5.80 -6.34 8.15
N LEU A 163 -6.99 -6.63 7.61
CA LEU A 163 -8.24 -6.72 8.39
C LEU A 163 -8.11 -7.74 9.54
N ILE A 164 -7.50 -8.90 9.30
CA ILE A 164 -7.28 -9.93 10.32
C ILE A 164 -6.29 -9.46 11.40
N ILE A 165 -5.22 -8.78 11.00
CA ILE A 165 -4.18 -8.27 11.90
C ILE A 165 -4.70 -7.13 12.76
N GLU A 166 -5.54 -6.26 12.20
CA GLU A 166 -6.12 -5.10 12.87
C GLU A 166 -7.41 -5.40 13.63
N ASN A 167 -8.04 -6.58 13.47
CA ASN A 167 -9.23 -6.97 14.24
C ASN A 167 -9.07 -6.76 15.77
N PRO A 168 -7.94 -7.11 16.44
CA PRO A 168 -7.76 -6.84 17.86
C PRO A 168 -7.72 -5.34 18.21
N SER A 169 -7.34 -4.48 17.26
CA SER A 169 -7.17 -3.03 17.46
C SER A 169 -8.47 -2.25 17.24
N ARG A 170 -9.24 -2.61 16.21
CA ARG A 170 -10.42 -1.85 15.76
C ARG A 170 -11.69 -2.67 15.51
N GLY A 171 -11.62 -4.00 15.60
CA GLY A 171 -12.71 -4.89 15.23
C GLY A 171 -12.94 -5.00 13.71
N LEU A 172 -13.89 -5.84 13.31
CA LEU A 172 -14.23 -6.05 11.89
C LEU A 172 -15.58 -5.46 11.49
N PHE A 173 -16.42 -5.11 12.46
CA PHE A 173 -17.70 -4.44 12.18
C PHE A 173 -18.15 -3.62 13.39
N LEU A 174 -18.33 -2.32 13.21
CA LEU A 174 -18.78 -1.39 14.25
C LEU A 174 -17.96 -1.45 15.55
N GLY A 175 -16.64 -1.64 15.44
CA GLY A 175 -15.75 -1.78 16.60
C GLY A 175 -15.81 -3.14 17.29
N LYS A 176 -16.69 -4.05 16.85
CA LYS A 176 -16.81 -5.39 17.43
C LYS A 176 -15.66 -6.27 16.96
N LYS A 177 -14.88 -6.77 17.92
CA LYS A 177 -13.81 -7.73 17.68
C LYS A 177 -14.44 -9.09 17.41
N MET A 178 -14.05 -9.76 16.33
CA MET A 178 -14.48 -11.13 16.13
C MET A 178 -13.84 -12.04 17.17
N GLY A 179 -14.66 -12.90 17.78
CA GLY A 179 -14.24 -13.96 18.70
C GLY A 179 -13.73 -15.17 17.93
N LYS A 180 -14.12 -16.38 18.34
CA LYS A 180 -13.76 -17.61 17.60
C LYS A 180 -14.43 -17.61 16.21
N PRO A 181 -13.72 -18.00 15.12
CA PRO A 181 -12.37 -18.58 15.09
C PRO A 181 -11.21 -17.55 15.07
N MET A 182 -11.49 -16.26 14.99
CA MET A 182 -10.52 -15.15 14.92
C MET A 182 -9.83 -14.85 16.26
N THR A 183 -9.16 -15.86 16.80
CA THR A 183 -8.44 -15.80 18.08
C THR A 183 -7.11 -15.03 17.96
N ALA A 184 -6.51 -14.66 19.10
CA ALA A 184 -5.17 -14.06 19.15
C ALA A 184 -4.10 -14.94 18.46
N ARG A 185 -4.28 -16.26 18.43
CA ARG A 185 -3.38 -17.19 17.71
C ARG A 185 -3.45 -16.96 16.19
N VAL A 186 -4.65 -16.77 15.65
CA VAL A 186 -4.88 -16.50 14.22
C VAL A 186 -4.28 -15.14 13.85
N SER A 187 -4.66 -14.06 14.53
CA SER A 187 -4.07 -12.74 14.27
C SER A 187 -2.54 -12.75 14.45
N GLY A 188 -2.02 -13.50 15.42
CA GLY A 188 -0.58 -13.69 15.61
C GLY A 188 0.12 -14.42 14.45
N PHE A 189 -0.54 -15.43 13.85
CA PHE A 189 -0.03 -16.11 12.66
C PHE A 189 0.09 -15.14 11.48
N PHE A 190 -0.99 -14.41 11.18
CA PHE A 190 -0.98 -13.42 10.10
C PHE A 190 0.05 -12.31 10.36
N ARG A 191 0.11 -11.77 11.59
CA ARG A 191 1.11 -10.75 11.96
C ARG A 191 2.56 -11.23 11.81
N ARG A 192 2.87 -12.51 11.99
CA ARG A 192 4.23 -13.02 11.77
C ARG A 192 4.59 -13.23 10.30
N ASN A 193 3.61 -13.52 9.46
CA ASN A 193 3.83 -13.90 8.06
C ASN A 193 3.49 -12.80 7.05
N HIS A 194 2.76 -11.75 7.45
CA HIS A 194 2.28 -10.72 6.55
C HIS A 194 3.39 -10.07 5.74
N THR A 195 4.59 -9.91 6.31
CA THR A 195 5.69 -9.19 5.66
C THR A 195 6.01 -9.74 4.28
N TYR A 196 6.01 -11.07 4.09
CA TYR A 196 6.32 -11.68 2.79
C TYR A 196 5.17 -11.53 1.79
N VAL A 197 3.93 -11.77 2.24
CA VAL A 197 2.74 -11.71 1.37
C VAL A 197 2.43 -10.27 0.96
N VAL A 198 2.55 -9.33 1.89
CA VAL A 198 2.35 -7.90 1.63
C VAL A 198 3.47 -7.37 0.72
N ALA A 199 4.74 -7.75 0.96
CA ALA A 199 5.83 -7.39 0.05
C ALA A 199 5.59 -7.92 -1.36
N TRP A 200 5.09 -9.16 -1.49
CA TRP A 200 4.73 -9.73 -2.78
C TRP A 200 3.61 -8.94 -3.47
N ALA A 201 2.49 -8.71 -2.79
CA ALA A 201 1.37 -7.99 -3.38
C ALA A 201 1.77 -6.59 -3.86
N ILE A 202 2.58 -5.88 -3.07
CA ILE A 202 3.07 -4.54 -3.41
C ILE A 202 4.04 -4.61 -4.60
N VAL A 203 5.10 -5.42 -4.54
CA VAL A 203 6.10 -5.48 -5.61
C VAL A 203 5.52 -6.03 -6.91
N TYR A 204 4.62 -7.02 -6.83
CA TYR A 204 3.91 -7.57 -7.98
C TYR A 204 3.04 -6.51 -8.66
N THR A 205 2.19 -5.83 -7.90
CA THR A 205 1.33 -4.76 -8.44
C THR A 205 2.17 -3.61 -9.00
N PHE A 206 3.29 -3.28 -8.34
CA PHE A 206 4.20 -2.24 -8.81
C PHE A 206 4.77 -2.54 -10.20
N TRP A 207 5.20 -3.77 -10.47
CA TRP A 207 5.73 -4.18 -11.78
C TRP A 207 4.65 -4.65 -12.77
N PHE A 208 3.40 -4.79 -12.31
CA PHE A 208 2.29 -5.23 -13.16
C PHE A 208 2.01 -4.23 -14.26
N HIS A 209 2.00 -2.95 -13.90
CA HIS A 209 1.69 -1.85 -14.80
C HIS A 209 2.96 -1.21 -15.36
N PRO A 210 2.94 -0.71 -16.60
CA PRO A 210 3.96 0.21 -17.07
C PRO A 210 3.84 1.53 -16.29
N MET A 211 4.95 2.22 -16.04
CA MET A 211 4.99 3.53 -15.38
C MET A 211 4.59 4.69 -16.30
N ALA A 212 3.40 4.59 -16.91
CA ALA A 212 2.85 5.60 -17.81
C ALA A 212 2.09 6.71 -17.04
N TYR A 213 1.79 7.81 -17.75
CA TYR A 213 1.24 9.04 -17.16
C TYR A 213 -0.29 9.16 -17.20
N ASP A 214 -0.99 8.06 -17.50
CA ASP A 214 -2.44 8.01 -17.40
C ASP A 214 -2.89 8.29 -15.95
N PRO A 215 -3.97 9.06 -15.71
CA PRO A 215 -4.45 9.39 -14.36
C PRO A 215 -4.63 8.17 -13.44
N GLN A 216 -5.06 7.04 -13.99
CA GLN A 216 -5.27 5.79 -13.25
C GLN A 216 -3.94 5.25 -12.76
N LEU A 217 -2.95 5.18 -13.65
CA LEU A 217 -1.62 4.69 -13.34
C LEU A 217 -0.89 5.65 -12.39
N LEU A 218 -0.96 6.96 -12.62
CA LEU A 218 -0.34 7.96 -11.74
C LEU A 218 -0.83 7.84 -10.29
N THR A 219 -2.14 7.68 -10.10
CA THR A 219 -2.70 7.53 -8.75
C THR A 219 -2.34 6.18 -8.13
N GLY A 220 -2.23 5.14 -8.95
CA GLY A 220 -1.69 3.83 -8.56
C GLY A 220 -0.26 3.94 -8.07
N PHE A 221 0.66 4.51 -8.87
CA PHE A 221 2.07 4.69 -8.49
C PHE A 221 2.25 5.59 -7.28
N PHE A 222 1.47 6.68 -7.19
CA PHE A 222 1.42 7.51 -5.98
C PHE A 222 1.14 6.64 -4.74
N TYR A 223 0.11 5.79 -4.83
CA TYR A 223 -0.23 4.87 -3.74
C TYR A 223 0.87 3.83 -3.48
N MET A 224 1.48 3.27 -4.53
CA MET A 224 2.59 2.33 -4.41
C MET A 224 3.78 2.93 -3.66
N PHE A 225 4.10 4.21 -3.87
CA PHE A 225 5.19 4.89 -3.13
C PHE A 225 4.85 5.10 -1.65
N LEU A 226 3.58 5.37 -1.31
CA LEU A 226 3.12 5.38 0.08
C LEU A 226 3.27 3.98 0.72
N LEU A 227 2.91 2.92 0.01
CA LEU A 227 3.07 1.54 0.47
C LEU A 227 4.55 1.12 0.57
N PHE A 228 5.41 1.56 -0.34
CA PHE A 228 6.86 1.35 -0.22
C PHE A 228 7.45 2.11 0.96
N THR A 229 6.91 3.28 1.30
CA THR A 229 7.27 3.98 2.54
C THR A 229 6.85 3.14 3.76
N GLN A 230 5.65 2.57 3.75
CA GLN A 230 5.16 1.71 4.84
C GLN A 230 6.00 0.45 5.05
N ILE A 231 6.37 -0.26 3.99
CA ILE A 231 7.23 -1.45 4.11
C ILE A 231 8.66 -1.07 4.53
N SER A 232 9.23 0.01 3.98
CA SER A 232 10.57 0.48 4.34
C SER A 232 10.68 0.94 5.78
N LEU A 233 9.57 1.35 6.41
CA LEU A 233 9.53 1.79 7.81
C LEU A 233 9.18 0.66 8.81
N ALA A 234 9.14 -0.60 8.41
CA ALA A 234 8.86 -1.70 9.34
C ALA A 234 9.80 -1.66 10.57
N TYR A 235 9.31 -2.16 11.72
CA TYR A 235 9.98 -2.08 13.03
C TYR A 235 10.08 -0.68 13.66
N THR A 236 9.51 0.34 13.03
CA THR A 236 9.39 1.69 13.61
C THR A 236 8.00 1.96 14.17
N VAL A 237 7.89 2.99 15.01
CA VAL A 237 6.59 3.48 15.51
C VAL A 237 5.66 3.99 14.41
N VAL A 238 6.21 4.44 13.26
CA VAL A 238 5.42 4.92 12.13
C VAL A 238 4.68 3.77 11.45
N HIS A 239 5.34 2.61 11.28
CA HIS A 239 4.73 1.46 10.62
C HIS A 239 3.48 0.94 11.33
N ILE A 240 3.40 1.13 12.65
CA ILE A 240 2.23 0.75 13.47
C ILE A 240 1.33 1.94 13.81
N ASN A 241 1.56 3.11 13.20
CA ASN A 241 0.74 4.29 13.45
C ASN A 241 -0.66 4.10 12.83
N LYS A 242 -1.69 4.16 13.67
CA LYS A 242 -3.08 3.91 13.25
C LYS A 242 -3.59 4.89 12.20
N GLY A 243 -3.25 6.17 12.32
CA GLY A 243 -3.67 7.18 11.36
C GLY A 243 -3.08 6.93 9.98
N TRP A 244 -1.79 6.61 9.96
CA TRP A 244 -1.08 6.25 8.75
C TRP A 244 -1.61 4.96 8.11
N ILE A 245 -1.82 3.89 8.89
CA ILE A 245 -2.40 2.63 8.39
C ILE A 245 -3.79 2.86 7.80
N VAL A 246 -4.68 3.56 8.52
CA VAL A 246 -6.03 3.85 8.04
C VAL A 246 -5.99 4.72 6.78
N PHE A 247 -5.07 5.68 6.70
CA PHE A 247 -4.88 6.48 5.49
C PHE A 247 -4.51 5.61 4.28
N LEU A 248 -3.53 4.70 4.42
CA LEU A 248 -3.14 3.79 3.34
C LEU A 248 -4.30 2.89 2.91
N GLU A 249 -5.02 2.29 3.85
CA GLU A 249 -6.16 1.43 3.54
C GLU A 249 -7.29 2.19 2.85
N SER A 250 -7.51 3.45 3.23
CA SER A 250 -8.55 4.28 2.61
C SER A 250 -8.14 4.77 1.22
N PHE A 251 -6.84 4.96 0.98
CA PHE A 251 -6.32 5.43 -0.30
C PHE A 251 -6.63 4.44 -1.45
N VAL A 252 -6.73 3.14 -1.15
CA VAL A 252 -7.19 2.14 -2.14
C VAL A 252 -8.54 2.54 -2.74
N GLY A 253 -9.48 3.03 -1.92
CA GLY A 253 -10.78 3.48 -2.39
C GLY A 253 -10.71 4.70 -3.31
N ILE A 254 -9.78 5.63 -3.02
CA ILE A 254 -9.54 6.80 -3.88
C ILE A 254 -8.99 6.35 -5.24
N HIS A 255 -7.98 5.50 -5.25
CA HIS A 255 -7.41 4.97 -6.49
C HIS A 255 -8.44 4.15 -7.29
N ALA A 256 -9.21 3.27 -6.63
CA ALA A 256 -10.26 2.48 -7.27
C ALA A 256 -11.37 3.35 -7.87
N PHE A 257 -11.75 4.45 -7.20
CA PHE A 257 -12.70 5.42 -7.74
C PHE A 257 -12.16 6.08 -9.02
N ILE A 258 -10.88 6.49 -9.04
CA ILE A 258 -10.27 7.09 -10.23
C ILE A 258 -10.25 6.08 -11.37
N VAL A 259 -9.83 4.83 -11.12
CA VAL A 259 -9.85 3.76 -12.12
C VAL A 259 -11.25 3.61 -12.74
N ALA A 260 -12.28 3.53 -11.90
CA ALA A 260 -13.65 3.31 -12.33
C ALA A 260 -14.30 4.49 -13.06
N THR A 261 -13.82 5.72 -12.83
CA THR A 261 -14.40 6.94 -13.44
C THR A 261 -13.63 7.42 -14.66
N THR A 262 -12.42 6.92 -14.89
CA THR A 262 -11.57 7.33 -16.02
C THR A 262 -11.33 6.22 -17.03
N THR A 263 -11.70 4.96 -16.74
CA THR A 263 -11.82 3.91 -17.75
C THR A 263 -13.20 3.98 -18.40
N LEU A 264 -13.26 4.25 -19.71
CA LEU A 264 -14.52 4.43 -20.46
C LEU A 264 -15.45 3.21 -20.33
N SER A 265 -14.94 1.99 -20.49
CA SER A 265 -15.74 0.76 -20.35
C SER A 265 -16.30 0.54 -18.93
N GLN A 266 -15.63 1.05 -17.91
CA GLN A 266 -16.07 0.93 -16.51
C GLN A 266 -17.04 2.05 -16.11
N LEU A 267 -16.94 3.21 -16.76
CA LEU A 267 -17.84 4.31 -16.54
C LEU A 267 -19.24 3.98 -17.07
N GLU A 268 -19.33 3.34 -18.24
CA GLU A 268 -20.60 2.92 -18.85
C GLU A 268 -21.33 1.87 -18.01
N THR A 269 -20.58 0.97 -17.34
CA THR A 269 -21.12 -0.10 -16.48
C THR A 269 -21.34 0.32 -15.02
N GLY A 270 -21.13 1.60 -14.71
CA GLY A 270 -21.32 2.17 -13.36
C GLY A 270 -20.57 1.48 -12.22
N ILE A 271 -19.49 0.75 -12.53
CA ILE A 271 -18.67 -0.01 -11.57
C ILE A 271 -18.10 0.90 -10.46
N TRP A 272 -17.98 2.20 -10.73
CA TRP A 272 -17.57 3.20 -9.74
C TRP A 272 -18.46 3.17 -8.49
N VAL A 273 -19.75 2.87 -8.61
CA VAL A 273 -20.66 2.78 -7.46
C VAL A 273 -20.24 1.63 -6.55
N MET A 274 -19.98 0.45 -7.12
CA MET A 274 -19.55 -0.73 -6.36
C MET A 274 -18.23 -0.47 -5.63
N PHE A 275 -17.22 0.08 -6.31
CA PHE A 275 -15.92 0.35 -5.68
C PHE A 275 -16.02 1.45 -4.62
N THR A 276 -16.67 2.57 -4.92
CA THR A 276 -16.78 3.70 -3.98
C THR A 276 -17.54 3.28 -2.73
N THR A 277 -18.69 2.64 -2.89
CA THR A 277 -19.53 2.23 -1.76
C THR A 277 -18.89 1.10 -0.97
N GLY A 278 -18.25 0.12 -1.63
CA GLY A 278 -17.53 -0.98 -0.99
C GLY A 278 -16.32 -0.52 -0.17
N PHE A 279 -15.45 0.34 -0.71
CA PHE A 279 -14.30 0.86 0.04
C PHE A 279 -14.74 1.85 1.14
N ALA A 280 -15.75 2.69 0.87
CA ALA A 280 -16.34 3.53 1.90
C ALA A 280 -16.94 2.68 3.05
N PHE A 281 -17.58 1.55 2.75
CA PHE A 281 -18.06 0.61 3.76
C PHE A 281 -16.90 0.11 4.65
N MET A 282 -15.77 -0.28 4.06
CA MET A 282 -14.60 -0.69 4.83
C MET A 282 -14.14 0.42 5.78
N PHE A 283 -14.09 1.67 5.33
CA PHE A 283 -13.73 2.79 6.20
C PHE A 283 -14.75 3.03 7.31
N VAL A 284 -16.03 3.18 6.94
CA VAL A 284 -17.14 3.51 7.86
C VAL A 284 -17.36 2.42 8.89
N PHE A 285 -17.40 1.15 8.49
CA PHE A 285 -17.75 0.07 9.43
C PHE A 285 -16.54 -0.58 10.10
N THR A 286 -15.31 -0.30 9.65
CA THR A 286 -14.10 -0.92 10.21
C THR A 286 -13.01 0.11 10.57
N ALA A 287 -12.48 0.86 9.60
CA ALA A 287 -11.26 1.64 9.80
C ALA A 287 -11.43 2.79 10.81
N MET A 288 -12.55 3.52 10.75
CA MET A 288 -12.79 4.67 11.65
C MET A 288 -12.85 4.26 13.13
N PHE A 289 -13.13 2.99 13.43
CA PHE A 289 -13.16 2.48 14.80
C PHE A 289 -11.77 2.29 15.42
N ALA A 290 -10.69 2.39 14.63
CA ALA A 290 -9.34 2.47 15.14
C ALA A 290 -9.08 3.75 15.96
N PHE A 291 -9.85 4.81 15.70
CA PHE A 291 -9.72 6.10 16.35
C PHE A 291 -10.59 6.23 17.61
N LYS A 292 -10.05 6.94 18.60
CA LYS A 292 -10.75 7.37 19.81
C LYS A 292 -11.55 8.66 19.56
N VAL A 293 -12.45 8.63 18.57
CA VAL A 293 -13.36 9.75 18.28
C VAL A 293 -14.69 9.57 19.01
N ARG A 294 -15.36 10.70 19.27
CA ARG A 294 -16.68 10.76 19.92
C ARG A 294 -17.70 9.90 19.18
N ARG A 295 -18.62 9.26 19.92
CA ARG A 295 -19.57 8.29 19.37
C ARG A 295 -20.53 8.94 18.36
N GLU A 296 -20.87 10.20 18.59
CA GLU A 296 -21.76 11.01 17.78
C GLU A 296 -21.17 11.24 16.38
N ILE A 297 -19.86 11.47 16.30
CA ILE A 297 -19.16 11.62 15.01
C ILE A 297 -19.23 10.31 14.22
N LYS A 298 -19.01 9.17 14.88
CA LYS A 298 -19.12 7.84 14.23
C LYS A 298 -20.53 7.61 13.67
N TRP A 299 -21.56 7.90 14.46
CA TRP A 299 -22.94 7.76 14.00
C TRP A 299 -23.30 8.75 12.89
N GLY A 300 -22.77 9.98 12.95
CA GLY A 300 -22.92 10.95 11.86
C GLY A 300 -22.33 10.45 10.54
N VAL A 301 -21.13 9.87 10.59
CA VAL A 301 -20.48 9.25 9.40
C VAL A 301 -21.28 8.05 8.89
N ILE A 302 -21.77 7.18 9.77
CA ILE A 302 -22.61 6.03 9.38
C ILE A 302 -23.92 6.51 8.74
N LEU A 303 -24.59 7.49 9.33
CA LEU A 303 -25.82 8.06 8.79
C LEU A 303 -25.57 8.73 7.43
N GLY A 304 -24.47 9.49 7.30
CA GLY A 304 -24.05 10.08 6.03
C GLY A 304 -23.81 9.03 4.96
N TYR A 305 -23.12 7.94 5.30
CA TYR A 305 -22.92 6.80 4.40
C TYR A 305 -24.25 6.15 3.98
N ILE A 306 -25.13 5.82 4.92
CA ILE A 306 -26.45 5.22 4.61
C ILE A 306 -27.28 6.17 3.73
N THR A 307 -27.26 7.47 4.02
CA THR A 307 -27.96 8.48 3.23
C THR A 307 -27.39 8.54 1.82
N ALA A 308 -26.07 8.48 1.65
CA ALA A 308 -25.43 8.43 0.34
C ALA A 308 -25.80 7.15 -0.43
N ILE A 309 -25.87 5.99 0.23
CA ILE A 309 -26.32 4.74 -0.40
C ILE A 309 -27.78 4.85 -0.87
N VAL A 310 -28.68 5.34 -0.01
CA VAL A 310 -30.08 5.56 -0.36
C VAL A 310 -30.19 6.54 -1.53
N TRP A 311 -29.41 7.63 -1.50
CA TRP A 311 -29.37 8.60 -2.58
C TRP A 311 -28.94 7.96 -3.90
N ILE A 312 -27.83 7.21 -3.89
CA ILE A 312 -27.28 6.60 -5.10
C ILE A 312 -28.21 5.53 -5.66
N TYR A 313 -28.77 4.64 -4.84
CA TYR A 313 -29.51 3.48 -5.35
C TYR A 313 -31.03 3.67 -5.47
N LEU A 314 -31.62 4.66 -4.78
CA LEU A 314 -33.08 4.81 -4.71
C LEU A 314 -33.61 6.11 -5.31
N LEU A 315 -32.77 7.12 -5.56
CA LEU A 315 -33.22 8.34 -6.22
C LEU A 315 -33.14 8.21 -7.75
N PRO A 316 -34.01 8.91 -8.49
CA PRO A 316 -33.89 9.05 -9.93
C PRO A 316 -32.56 9.71 -10.36
N THR A 317 -32.09 9.39 -11.58
CA THR A 317 -30.85 9.96 -12.16
C THR A 317 -30.82 11.47 -12.25
N GLN A 318 -31.97 12.11 -12.48
CA GLN A 318 -32.10 13.58 -12.47
C GLN A 318 -31.75 14.22 -11.11
N PHE A 319 -31.72 13.41 -10.03
CA PHE A 319 -31.29 13.80 -8.70
C PHE A 319 -29.95 13.14 -8.32
N GLY A 320 -29.20 12.58 -9.26
CA GLY A 320 -27.89 11.98 -9.03
C GLY A 320 -27.92 10.52 -8.54
N GLY A 321 -29.05 9.82 -8.68
CA GLY A 321 -29.09 8.37 -8.50
C GLY A 321 -28.51 7.60 -9.69
N TYR A 322 -28.12 6.36 -9.44
CA TYR A 322 -27.59 5.40 -10.39
C TYR A 322 -28.74 4.59 -10.99
N ASP A 323 -28.87 4.52 -12.32
CA ASP A 323 -30.03 3.84 -12.94
C ASP A 323 -29.92 2.31 -12.99
N GLY A 324 -28.73 1.75 -12.70
CA GLY A 324 -28.49 0.32 -12.62
C GLY A 324 -28.91 -0.47 -13.86
N ARG A 325 -29.06 0.18 -15.02
CA ARG A 325 -29.43 -0.49 -16.27
C ARG A 325 -28.18 -0.97 -16.99
N ASP A 326 -27.59 -2.04 -16.45
CA ASP A 326 -26.70 -2.94 -17.18
C ASP A 326 -27.36 -4.31 -17.34
#